data_AF-A0A9P5BDN5-F1
#
_entry.id   AF-A0A9P5BDN5-F1
#
_cell.length_a   1.000
_cell.length_b   1.000
_cell.length_c   1.000
_cell.angle_alpha   90.00
_cell.angle_beta   90.00
_cell.angle_gamma   90.00
#
_symmetry.space_group_name_H-M   'P 1'
#
loop_
_entity.id
_entity.type
_entity.pdbx_description
1 polymer ?
#
loop_
_entity_poly.entity_id
_entity_poly.type
_entity_poly.pdbx_seq_one_letter_code
_entity_poly.pdbx_strand_id
1 'polypeptide(L)'
;MPSPDLNTDIPTPTIDSATYYDVGSQQLYLTITYPNGALDTAKGVEVKIITSSSTTPTFVGNGPVTFEATNKGTFVTGLLSTLASQEGQIIAAGLDTESWQSSPPSDPWQIPAINPTPFTSPPSATFTSLGSLEVTWTWIAGMDVTAQEVTLTIAGQTLPPVKVEKPSVTATFTMAQANNLFTPGAKVAIQCTPITPGLWATPLNTTFHIPTSTVMASFLLNSSPLVSPECTMASFYVPGTNDMQVWWTTPAGAIETAQSPLGSWDEHSQQFAGASTVSDTGSCLASMYANSANQQVWWITAAGAIDGQVNTGKGWASPGTGPGEKFPFNQAGVASTTNGGSMTSLLLEGDIGMILFWVDPKGGIGCCRWINGSGWQPVSEALPAGSASTTAQLTSQAIGSTAYLYFVTPDGAIVSSTWSDAGITGSGLMSQSTVAASGSASTDATLASAVVSSQEIAVFWTTPKNSIQMILQFRNIERPLTVAQSVLGGTGIAAYSMETNQCSIWWIGQSNDLRRSNVDFTKIVATVTPTWPVFEEVGPGSCKQARSLIVQTVSGTRINVLYANTKGVLSGLAYQS
;
A
#
# COMPACT_ATOMS: atom_id res chain seq x y z
N MET A 1 -37.47 -14.78 54.40
CA MET A 1 -38.75 -14.05 54.62
C MET A 1 -39.88 -14.98 54.19
N PRO A 2 -41.06 -14.96 54.82
CA PRO A 2 -42.20 -15.74 54.34
C PRO A 2 -42.56 -15.27 52.93
N SER A 3 -43.06 -16.18 52.08
CA SER A 3 -43.59 -15.83 50.76
C SER A 3 -44.62 -14.70 50.91
N PRO A 4 -44.55 -13.62 50.11
CA PRO A 4 -45.63 -12.64 50.11
C PRO A 4 -46.91 -13.35 49.71
N ASP A 5 -47.97 -13.16 50.49
CA ASP A 5 -49.31 -13.60 50.12
C ASP A 5 -49.69 -12.89 48.81
N LEU A 6 -50.12 -13.66 47.81
CA LEU A 6 -50.54 -13.14 46.52
C LEU A 6 -51.75 -12.24 46.72
N ASN A 7 -51.58 -10.93 46.49
CA ASN A 7 -52.66 -9.97 46.60
C ASN A 7 -53.31 -9.76 45.22
N THR A 8 -54.55 -10.23 45.07
CA THR A 8 -55.33 -10.07 43.82
C THR A 8 -55.79 -8.64 43.56
N ASP A 9 -55.69 -7.74 44.55
CA ASP A 9 -56.06 -6.33 44.44
C ASP A 9 -54.91 -5.48 43.87
N ILE A 10 -53.68 -6.01 43.81
CA ILE A 10 -52.56 -5.39 43.11
C ILE A 10 -52.58 -5.85 41.65
N PRO A 11 -52.65 -4.94 40.68
CA PRO A 11 -52.73 -5.29 39.27
C PRO A 11 -51.44 -5.95 38.78
N THR A 12 -51.58 -7.05 38.02
CA THR A 12 -50.46 -7.73 37.37
C THR A 12 -49.90 -6.87 36.23
N PRO A 13 -48.59 -6.57 36.20
CA PRO A 13 -47.97 -5.87 35.09
C PRO A 13 -47.80 -6.79 33.87
N THR A 14 -47.78 -6.20 32.68
CA THR A 14 -47.35 -6.88 31.45
C THR A 14 -45.94 -6.45 31.10
N ILE A 15 -45.05 -7.40 30.79
CA ILE A 15 -43.70 -7.11 30.30
C ILE A 15 -43.78 -6.71 28.82
N ASP A 16 -43.27 -5.52 28.49
CA ASP A 16 -43.27 -4.98 27.13
C ASP A 16 -42.09 -5.53 26.31
N SER A 17 -42.28 -5.61 24.99
CA SER A 17 -41.27 -5.86 23.97
C SER A 17 -40.02 -4.97 24.05
N ALA A 18 -40.12 -3.79 24.67
CA ALA A 18 -38.98 -2.90 24.91
C ALA A 18 -38.04 -3.37 26.05
N THR A 19 -38.40 -4.44 26.77
CA THR A 19 -37.53 -5.05 27.79
C THR A 19 -36.29 -5.66 27.17
N TYR A 20 -35.13 -5.41 27.77
CA TYR A 20 -33.85 -5.99 27.33
C TYR A 20 -32.88 -6.19 28.50
N TYR A 21 -31.83 -6.98 28.28
CA TYR A 21 -30.74 -7.17 29.22
C TYR A 21 -29.42 -6.75 28.57
N ASP A 22 -28.62 -6.01 29.32
CA ASP A 22 -27.29 -5.55 28.94
C ASP A 22 -26.23 -6.49 29.54
N VAL A 23 -25.57 -7.26 28.66
CA VAL A 23 -24.50 -8.19 29.03
C VAL A 23 -23.26 -7.46 29.56
N GLY A 24 -22.97 -6.26 29.03
CA GLY A 24 -21.78 -5.48 29.38
C GLY A 24 -21.85 -4.94 30.81
N SER A 25 -23.00 -4.39 31.20
CA SER A 25 -23.25 -3.90 32.56
C SER A 25 -23.83 -4.94 33.50
N GLN A 26 -24.25 -6.12 33.00
CA GLN A 26 -24.99 -7.15 33.73
C GLN A 26 -26.29 -6.61 34.35
N GLN A 27 -27.02 -5.77 33.61
CA GLN A 27 -28.27 -5.16 34.07
C GLN A 27 -29.45 -5.57 33.18
N LEU A 28 -30.57 -5.91 33.81
CA LEU A 28 -31.88 -6.10 33.17
C LEU A 28 -32.63 -4.76 33.18
N TYR A 29 -32.98 -4.27 32.00
CA TYR A 29 -33.83 -3.10 31.77
C TYR A 29 -35.25 -3.57 31.46
N LEU A 30 -36.06 -3.67 32.50
CA LEU A 30 -37.42 -4.13 32.44
C LEU A 30 -38.37 -2.99 32.09
N THR A 31 -39.13 -3.13 31.00
CA THR A 31 -40.21 -2.21 30.66
C THR A 31 -41.55 -2.89 30.94
N ILE A 32 -42.36 -2.28 31.81
CA ILE A 32 -43.66 -2.83 32.18
C ILE A 32 -44.80 -1.85 31.90
N THR A 33 -45.97 -2.40 31.61
CA THR A 33 -47.21 -1.66 31.48
C THR A 33 -48.22 -2.20 32.48
N TYR A 34 -48.84 -1.31 33.26
CA TYR A 34 -49.95 -1.64 34.12
C TYR A 34 -51.30 -1.36 33.43
N PRO A 35 -52.39 -2.04 33.83
CA PRO A 35 -53.75 -1.67 33.45
C PRO A 35 -54.08 -0.22 33.88
N ASN A 36 -54.91 0.50 33.12
CA ASN A 36 -55.27 1.88 33.45
C ASN A 36 -55.90 1.99 34.86
N GLY A 37 -55.44 2.96 35.67
CA GLY A 37 -55.89 3.19 37.05
C GLY A 37 -55.11 2.45 38.14
N ALA A 38 -54.08 1.67 37.76
CA ALA A 38 -53.27 0.82 38.63
C ALA A 38 -52.16 1.52 39.44
N LEU A 39 -51.77 2.75 39.05
CA LEU A 39 -50.58 3.41 39.61
C LEU A 39 -50.74 3.80 41.08
N ASP A 40 -51.98 3.89 41.57
CA ASP A 40 -52.25 4.23 42.97
C ASP A 40 -52.00 3.05 43.92
N THR A 41 -51.97 1.81 43.42
CA THR A 41 -51.82 0.58 44.22
C THR A 41 -50.51 -0.18 43.97
N ALA A 42 -49.93 -0.09 42.77
CA ALA A 42 -48.64 -0.70 42.44
C ALA A 42 -47.53 0.35 42.29
N LYS A 43 -46.71 0.53 43.34
CA LYS A 43 -45.63 1.54 43.38
C LYS A 43 -44.25 1.00 42.97
N GLY A 44 -44.12 -0.32 42.83
CA GLY A 44 -42.88 -0.99 42.45
C GLY A 44 -43.12 -2.29 41.70
N VAL A 45 -42.04 -3.02 41.42
CA VAL A 45 -42.07 -4.33 40.79
C VAL A 45 -41.18 -5.30 41.55
N GLU A 46 -41.59 -6.57 41.63
CA GLU A 46 -40.76 -7.70 42.02
C GLU A 46 -40.45 -8.52 40.77
N VAL A 47 -39.17 -8.83 40.56
CA VAL A 47 -38.68 -9.56 39.38
C VAL A 47 -38.09 -10.89 39.82
N LYS A 48 -38.56 -11.97 39.19
CA LYS A 48 -38.04 -13.33 39.38
C LYS A 48 -37.65 -13.95 38.05
N ILE A 49 -36.69 -14.86 38.09
CA ILE A 49 -36.24 -15.64 36.94
C ILE A 49 -36.57 -17.12 37.14
N ILE A 50 -37.10 -17.75 36.10
CA ILE A 50 -37.31 -19.20 36.00
C ILE A 50 -36.25 -19.71 35.05
N THR A 51 -35.50 -20.76 35.39
CA THR A 51 -34.45 -21.28 34.51
C THR A 51 -34.82 -22.66 34.02
N SER A 52 -34.24 -23.10 32.90
CA SER A 52 -34.40 -24.48 32.41
C SER A 52 -34.01 -25.55 33.44
N SER A 53 -33.07 -25.23 34.34
CA SER A 53 -32.60 -26.12 35.42
C SER A 53 -33.51 -26.17 36.66
N SER A 54 -34.42 -25.20 36.83
CA SER A 54 -35.31 -25.11 37.99
C SER A 54 -36.60 -24.38 37.65
N THR A 55 -37.72 -25.07 37.83
CA THR A 55 -39.07 -24.50 37.71
C THR A 55 -39.45 -23.61 38.90
N THR A 56 -38.62 -23.55 39.95
CA THR A 56 -38.85 -22.65 41.09
C THR A 56 -38.31 -21.26 40.76
N PRO A 57 -39.16 -20.21 40.74
CA PRO A 57 -38.70 -18.85 40.44
C PRO A 57 -37.69 -18.35 41.48
N THR A 58 -36.55 -17.86 41.00
CA THR A 58 -35.48 -17.28 41.82
C THR A 58 -35.61 -15.76 41.82
N PHE A 59 -35.47 -15.14 42.99
CA PHE A 59 -35.53 -13.68 43.12
C PHE A 59 -34.34 -13.00 42.44
N VAL A 60 -34.63 -12.00 41.59
CA VAL A 60 -33.62 -11.19 40.87
C VAL A 60 -33.48 -9.82 41.53
N GLY A 61 -34.60 -9.17 41.80
CA GLY A 61 -34.62 -7.84 42.39
C GLY A 61 -36.02 -7.31 42.58
N ASN A 62 -36.14 -6.21 43.32
CA ASN A 62 -37.36 -5.46 43.48
C ASN A 62 -37.06 -3.97 43.66
N GLY A 63 -38.07 -3.13 43.47
CA GLY A 63 -37.92 -1.69 43.71
C GLY A 63 -38.95 -0.83 43.00
N PRO A 64 -38.86 0.50 43.15
CA PRO A 64 -39.76 1.44 42.51
C PRO A 64 -39.56 1.45 40.99
N VAL A 65 -40.65 1.72 40.27
CA VAL A 65 -40.67 1.82 38.80
C VAL A 65 -40.66 3.29 38.40
N THR A 66 -39.86 3.65 37.41
CA THR A 66 -39.81 5.02 36.87
C THR A 66 -40.84 5.14 35.75
N PHE A 67 -41.91 5.90 35.96
CA PHE A 67 -42.99 6.03 34.99
C PHE A 67 -42.73 7.16 33.98
N GLU A 68 -42.80 6.83 32.69
CA GLU A 68 -42.65 7.78 31.57
C GLU A 68 -44.00 8.21 30.99
N ALA A 69 -45.06 7.43 31.26
CA ALA A 69 -46.46 7.72 30.90
C ALA A 69 -47.40 7.21 32.01
N THR A 70 -48.70 7.52 31.91
CA THR A 70 -49.74 7.22 32.91
C THR A 70 -49.93 5.73 33.25
N ASN A 71 -49.28 4.81 32.56
CA ASN A 71 -49.36 3.39 32.85
C ASN A 71 -48.11 2.58 32.44
N LYS A 72 -47.05 3.21 31.94
CA LYS A 72 -45.83 2.55 31.43
C LYS A 72 -44.60 3.07 32.16
N GLY A 73 -43.76 2.16 32.62
CA GLY A 73 -42.57 2.51 33.36
C GLY A 73 -41.43 1.50 33.22
N THR A 74 -40.25 1.92 33.67
CA THR A 74 -38.99 1.19 33.55
C THR A 74 -38.42 0.86 34.93
N PHE A 75 -37.80 -0.31 35.04
CA PHE A 75 -37.09 -0.78 36.22
C PHE A 75 -35.76 -1.40 35.81
N VAL A 76 -34.69 -1.06 36.52
CA VAL A 76 -33.34 -1.57 36.22
C VAL A 76 -32.84 -2.37 37.41
N THR A 77 -32.39 -3.60 37.18
CA THR A 77 -31.84 -4.46 38.23
C THR A 77 -30.63 -5.25 37.73
N GLY A 78 -29.74 -5.61 38.64
CA GLY A 78 -28.60 -6.47 38.32
C GLY A 78 -29.06 -7.90 38.03
N LEU A 79 -28.56 -8.50 36.95
CA LEU A 79 -28.79 -9.91 36.63
C LEU A 79 -27.46 -10.51 36.15
N LEU A 80 -26.93 -11.49 36.86
CA LEU A 80 -25.66 -12.12 36.48
C LEU A 80 -25.80 -12.85 35.15
N SER A 81 -24.77 -12.74 34.30
CA SER A 81 -24.77 -13.36 32.97
C SER A 81 -24.94 -14.88 33.02
N THR A 82 -24.43 -15.54 34.06
CA THR A 82 -24.59 -16.98 34.29
C THR A 82 -26.03 -17.43 34.55
N LEU A 83 -26.88 -16.53 35.06
CA LEU A 83 -28.31 -16.78 35.27
C LEU A 83 -29.10 -16.47 34.00
N ALA A 84 -28.76 -15.38 33.31
CA ALA A 84 -29.41 -14.97 32.08
C ALA A 84 -29.15 -15.96 30.91
N SER A 85 -28.01 -16.65 30.89
CA SER A 85 -27.64 -17.60 29.84
C SER A 85 -28.34 -18.98 29.91
N GLN A 86 -29.18 -19.24 30.90
CA GLN A 86 -29.81 -20.57 31.12
C GLN A 86 -31.18 -20.73 30.45
N GLU A 87 -31.43 -20.05 29.33
CA GLU A 87 -32.76 -19.94 28.70
C GLU A 87 -33.83 -19.51 29.71
N GLY A 88 -33.48 -18.52 30.53
CA GLY A 88 -34.33 -18.07 31.63
C GLY A 88 -35.58 -17.35 31.13
N GLN A 89 -36.66 -17.43 31.89
CA GLN A 89 -37.88 -16.64 31.72
C GLN A 89 -37.98 -15.65 32.86
N ILE A 90 -38.21 -14.37 32.55
CA ILE A 90 -38.47 -13.34 33.53
C ILE A 90 -39.97 -13.26 33.77
N ILE A 91 -40.36 -13.26 35.04
CA ILE A 91 -41.70 -12.89 35.47
C ILE A 91 -41.62 -11.66 36.35
N ALA A 92 -42.61 -10.77 36.21
CA ALA A 92 -42.73 -9.56 36.99
C ALA A 92 -44.05 -9.56 37.76
N ALA A 93 -44.02 -9.19 39.04
CA ALA A 93 -45.21 -8.96 39.84
C ALA A 93 -45.26 -7.50 40.28
N GLY A 94 -46.44 -6.90 40.26
CA GLY A 94 -46.66 -5.58 40.84
C GLY A 94 -46.41 -5.65 42.35
N LEU A 95 -45.72 -4.65 42.88
CA LEU A 95 -45.32 -4.61 44.27
C LEU A 95 -45.85 -3.34 44.91
N ASP A 96 -46.59 -3.49 46.00
CA ASP A 96 -46.80 -2.37 46.91
C ASP A 96 -45.53 -2.20 47.76
N THR A 97 -44.80 -1.12 47.54
CA THR A 97 -43.54 -0.84 48.25
C THR A 97 -43.75 -0.51 49.73
N GLU A 98 -44.99 -0.21 50.16
CA GLU A 98 -45.31 0.06 51.56
C GLU A 98 -45.61 -1.22 52.35
N SER A 99 -46.39 -2.14 51.78
CA SER A 99 -46.77 -3.40 52.42
C SER A 99 -45.93 -4.62 52.00
N TRP A 100 -45.10 -4.49 50.96
CA TRP A 100 -44.32 -5.58 50.33
C TRP A 100 -45.16 -6.76 49.85
N GLN A 101 -46.46 -6.53 49.57
CA GLN A 101 -47.33 -7.52 48.96
C GLN A 101 -47.17 -7.52 47.44
N SER A 102 -47.19 -8.71 46.84
CA SER A 102 -47.01 -8.89 45.39
C SER A 102 -48.30 -9.33 44.70
N SER A 103 -48.54 -8.83 43.50
CA SER A 103 -49.60 -9.34 42.60
C SER A 103 -49.31 -10.76 42.11
N PRO A 104 -50.28 -11.42 41.45
CA PRO A 104 -49.96 -12.53 40.55
C PRO A 104 -48.89 -12.13 39.52
N PRO A 105 -47.96 -13.04 39.18
CA PRO A 105 -46.90 -12.75 38.23
C PRO A 105 -47.44 -12.58 36.80
N SER A 106 -46.72 -11.79 36.01
CA SER A 106 -46.94 -11.62 34.58
C SER A 106 -46.78 -12.92 33.81
N ASP A 107 -47.24 -12.91 32.55
CA ASP A 107 -46.79 -13.91 31.60
C ASP A 107 -45.24 -13.89 31.50
N PRO A 108 -44.58 -15.06 31.40
CA PRO A 108 -43.12 -15.13 31.35
C PRO A 108 -42.56 -14.51 30.07
N TRP A 109 -41.66 -13.55 30.21
CA TRP A 109 -40.86 -13.02 29.12
C TRP A 109 -39.60 -13.86 28.94
N GLN A 110 -39.41 -14.44 27.76
CA GLN A 110 -38.22 -15.22 27.47
C GLN A 110 -37.01 -14.30 27.36
N ILE A 111 -35.94 -14.59 28.10
CA ILE A 111 -34.64 -13.97 27.87
C ILE A 111 -34.14 -14.50 26.51
N PRO A 112 -33.94 -13.62 25.50
CA PRO A 112 -33.33 -14.04 24.25
C PRO A 112 -31.99 -14.75 24.50
N ALA A 113 -31.68 -15.78 23.69
CA ALA A 113 -30.45 -16.54 23.86
C ALA A 113 -29.22 -15.61 23.82
N ILE A 114 -28.42 -15.64 24.88
CA ILE A 114 -27.14 -14.93 24.94
C ILE A 114 -26.16 -15.67 24.06
N ASN A 115 -26.10 -15.31 22.78
CA ASN A 115 -25.03 -15.81 21.94
C ASN A 115 -23.72 -15.13 22.37
N PRO A 116 -22.62 -15.87 22.53
CA PRO A 116 -21.34 -15.28 22.89
C PRO A 116 -20.82 -14.31 21.80
N THR A 117 -21.30 -14.46 20.56
CA THR A 117 -20.93 -13.63 19.40
C THR A 117 -22.13 -13.37 18.48
N PRO A 118 -22.23 -12.19 17.83
CA PRO A 118 -23.25 -11.92 16.81
C PRO A 118 -22.85 -12.49 15.43
N PHE A 119 -21.70 -13.15 15.36
CA PHE A 119 -21.11 -13.73 14.16
C PHE A 119 -21.16 -15.26 14.20
N THR A 120 -21.34 -15.88 13.04
CA THR A 120 -21.18 -17.34 12.85
C THR A 120 -19.71 -17.76 12.71
N SER A 121 -18.81 -16.80 12.49
CA SER A 121 -17.36 -16.99 12.35
C SER A 121 -16.60 -15.76 12.85
N PRO A 122 -15.35 -15.89 13.30
CA PRO A 122 -14.50 -14.74 13.60
C PRO A 122 -14.37 -13.84 12.37
N PRO A 123 -14.34 -12.50 12.53
CA PRO A 123 -14.10 -11.59 11.42
C PRO A 123 -12.76 -11.94 10.77
N SER A 124 -12.79 -12.09 9.45
CA SER A 124 -11.59 -12.27 8.64
C SER A 124 -11.15 -10.91 8.14
N ALA A 125 -9.84 -10.72 7.94
CA ALA A 125 -9.33 -9.49 7.38
C ALA A 125 -8.45 -9.81 6.17
N THR A 126 -8.59 -9.01 5.13
CA THR A 126 -7.86 -9.13 3.86
C THR A 126 -7.48 -7.74 3.38
N PHE A 127 -6.42 -7.63 2.59
CA PHE A 127 -6.09 -6.36 1.96
C PHE A 127 -6.80 -6.21 0.62
N THR A 128 -7.30 -5.01 0.35
CA THR A 128 -7.79 -4.64 -0.97
C THR A 128 -6.63 -4.37 -1.94
N SER A 129 -6.97 -4.27 -3.23
CA SER A 129 -6.12 -3.81 -4.34
C SER A 129 -5.37 -2.50 -4.12
N LEU A 130 -5.81 -1.75 -3.13
CA LEU A 130 -5.44 -0.38 -2.86
C LEU A 130 -4.68 -0.29 -1.53
N GLY A 131 -4.35 -1.43 -0.91
CA GLY A 131 -3.66 -1.49 0.38
C GLY A 131 -4.56 -1.18 1.58
N SER A 132 -5.86 -0.96 1.40
CA SER A 132 -6.80 -0.84 2.52
C SER A 132 -7.02 -2.21 3.17
N LEU A 133 -7.21 -2.25 4.49
CA LEU A 133 -7.63 -3.46 5.17
C LEU A 133 -9.15 -3.57 5.14
N GLU A 134 -9.65 -4.64 4.57
CA GLU A 134 -11.05 -5.02 4.56
C GLU A 134 -11.29 -6.10 5.62
N VAL A 135 -12.18 -5.82 6.57
CA VAL A 135 -12.61 -6.76 7.59
C VAL A 135 -14.00 -7.26 7.19
N THR A 136 -14.16 -8.57 7.03
CA THR A 136 -15.41 -9.21 6.61
C THR A 136 -15.89 -10.24 7.61
N TRP A 137 -17.21 -10.38 7.73
CA TRP A 137 -17.84 -11.34 8.65
C TRP A 137 -19.20 -11.79 8.12
N THR A 138 -19.83 -12.75 8.81
CA THR A 138 -21.20 -13.19 8.50
C THR A 138 -22.11 -13.00 9.71
N TRP A 139 -23.24 -12.33 9.49
CA TRP A 139 -24.29 -12.15 10.50
C TRP A 139 -25.02 -13.47 10.79
N ILE A 140 -25.43 -13.69 12.05
CA ILE A 140 -26.34 -14.80 12.38
C ILE A 140 -27.73 -14.52 11.78
N ALA A 141 -28.32 -15.55 11.16
CA ALA A 141 -29.67 -15.48 10.61
C ALA A 141 -30.70 -15.24 11.72
N GLY A 142 -31.67 -14.34 11.49
CA GLY A 142 -32.77 -14.06 12.42
C GLY A 142 -32.57 -12.90 13.40
N MET A 143 -31.43 -12.20 13.40
CA MET A 143 -31.28 -10.94 14.15
C MET A 143 -31.81 -9.76 13.34
N ASP A 144 -32.88 -9.12 13.79
CA ASP A 144 -33.45 -7.93 13.14
C ASP A 144 -32.83 -6.66 13.73
N VAL A 145 -32.21 -5.87 12.85
CA VAL A 145 -31.55 -4.57 13.11
C VAL A 145 -30.29 -4.65 13.99
N THR A 146 -29.13 -4.88 13.36
CA THR A 146 -27.83 -4.95 14.05
C THR A 146 -26.83 -3.94 13.49
N ALA A 147 -26.31 -3.07 14.35
CA ALA A 147 -25.19 -2.17 14.05
C ALA A 147 -23.98 -2.52 14.92
N GLN A 148 -22.80 -2.53 14.30
CA GLN A 148 -21.52 -2.83 14.95
C GLN A 148 -20.53 -1.71 14.69
N GLU A 149 -19.72 -1.43 15.69
CA GLU A 149 -18.58 -0.54 15.60
C GLU A 149 -17.32 -1.40 15.48
N VAL A 150 -16.65 -1.31 14.34
CA VAL A 150 -15.38 -1.98 14.12
C VAL A 150 -14.27 -0.98 14.40
N THR A 151 -13.43 -1.31 15.36
CA THR A 151 -12.25 -0.53 15.75
C THR A 151 -11.00 -1.32 15.41
N LEU A 152 -9.99 -0.62 14.87
CA LEU A 152 -8.72 -1.21 14.49
C LEU A 152 -7.60 -0.52 15.27
N THR A 153 -6.75 -1.30 15.94
CA THR A 153 -5.55 -0.80 16.60
C THR A 153 -4.30 -1.42 15.96
N ILE A 154 -3.39 -0.57 15.50
CA ILE A 154 -2.10 -0.98 14.91
C ILE A 154 -0.97 -0.11 15.48
N ALA A 155 0.13 -0.74 15.87
CA ALA A 155 1.29 -0.05 16.47
C ALA A 155 0.92 0.89 17.65
N GLY A 156 -0.09 0.52 18.43
CA GLY A 156 -0.60 1.32 19.56
C GLY A 156 -1.50 2.50 19.17
N GLN A 157 -1.76 2.72 17.88
CA GLN A 157 -2.70 3.72 17.40
C GLN A 157 -4.05 3.10 17.06
N THR A 158 -5.12 3.66 17.62
CA THR A 158 -6.50 3.26 17.32
C THR A 158 -7.06 4.14 16.22
N LEU A 159 -7.50 3.52 15.13
CA LEU A 159 -8.07 4.22 13.98
C LEU A 159 -9.51 4.65 14.27
N PRO A 160 -10.03 5.67 13.55
CA PRO A 160 -11.43 6.04 13.65
C PRO A 160 -12.33 4.82 13.40
N PRO A 161 -13.30 4.56 14.29
CA PRO A 161 -14.15 3.39 14.17
C PRO A 161 -15.05 3.46 12.92
N VAL A 162 -15.30 2.31 12.31
CA VAL A 162 -16.21 2.16 11.18
C VAL A 162 -17.50 1.53 11.67
N LYS A 163 -18.62 2.25 11.50
CA LYS A 163 -19.95 1.72 11.80
C LYS A 163 -20.45 0.90 10.61
N VAL A 164 -20.94 -0.30 10.89
CA VAL A 164 -21.49 -1.20 9.87
C VAL A 164 -22.86 -1.68 10.31
N GLU A 165 -23.84 -1.48 9.43
CA GLU A 165 -25.24 -1.84 9.62
C GLU A 165 -25.63 -2.97 8.68
N LYS A 166 -26.42 -3.93 9.16
CA LYS A 166 -27.00 -5.01 8.34
C LYS A 166 -27.76 -4.41 7.15
N PRO A 167 -27.60 -4.93 5.91
CA PRO A 167 -26.99 -6.21 5.53
C PRO A 167 -25.49 -6.16 5.25
N SER A 168 -24.82 -5.03 5.47
CA SER A 168 -23.40 -4.88 5.15
C SER A 168 -22.54 -5.84 5.98
N VAL A 169 -21.61 -6.51 5.32
CA VAL A 169 -20.74 -7.55 5.92
C VAL A 169 -19.26 -7.15 5.95
N THR A 170 -18.98 -5.90 5.63
CA THR A 170 -17.63 -5.41 5.37
C THR A 170 -17.40 -4.07 6.07
N ALA A 171 -16.26 -3.94 6.76
CA ALA A 171 -15.67 -2.67 7.18
C ALA A 171 -14.34 -2.46 6.45
N THR A 172 -14.14 -1.27 5.87
CA THR A 172 -12.91 -0.94 5.16
C THR A 172 -12.13 0.15 5.89
N PHE A 173 -10.87 -0.13 6.20
CA PHE A 173 -9.90 0.81 6.76
C PHE A 173 -8.85 1.12 5.71
N THR A 174 -8.80 2.37 5.27
CA THR A 174 -7.86 2.81 4.23
C THR A 174 -6.44 2.99 4.78
N MET A 175 -5.42 2.87 3.92
CA MET A 175 -4.04 3.24 4.26
C MET A 175 -3.94 4.66 4.83
N ALA A 176 -4.72 5.59 4.27
CA ALA A 176 -4.77 6.98 4.71
C ALA A 176 -5.31 7.10 6.14
N GLN A 177 -6.41 6.40 6.47
CA GLN A 177 -6.92 6.34 7.85
C GLN A 177 -5.91 5.71 8.80
N ALA A 178 -5.18 4.69 8.34
CA ALA A 178 -4.13 4.03 9.10
C ALA A 178 -2.83 4.84 9.20
N ASN A 179 -2.76 6.07 8.65
CA ASN A 179 -1.54 6.87 8.58
C ASN A 179 -0.33 6.06 8.06
N ASN A 180 -0.58 5.21 7.05
CA ASN A 180 0.39 4.28 6.45
C ASN A 180 1.00 3.22 7.36
N LEU A 181 0.44 2.99 8.55
CA LEU A 181 0.97 2.03 9.52
C LEU A 181 0.79 0.56 9.11
N PHE A 182 0.00 0.25 8.08
CA PHE A 182 -0.11 -1.10 7.54
C PHE A 182 1.22 -1.52 6.91
N THR A 183 2.01 -2.23 7.71
CA THR A 183 3.40 -2.55 7.45
C THR A 183 3.62 -4.06 7.57
N PRO A 184 4.48 -4.65 6.72
CA PRO A 184 4.72 -6.10 6.71
C PRO A 184 5.01 -6.63 8.11
N GLY A 185 4.29 -7.68 8.52
CA GLY A 185 4.50 -8.37 9.79
C GLY A 185 3.90 -7.68 11.02
N ALA A 186 3.37 -6.46 10.88
CA ALA A 186 2.69 -5.80 11.98
C ALA A 186 1.41 -6.54 12.37
N LYS A 187 1.12 -6.52 13.67
CA LYS A 187 -0.12 -7.06 14.22
C LYS A 187 -1.18 -5.97 14.25
N VAL A 188 -2.34 -6.30 13.74
CA VAL A 188 -3.55 -5.48 13.75
C VAL A 188 -4.53 -6.12 14.73
N ALA A 189 -4.85 -5.42 15.81
CA ALA A 189 -5.95 -5.80 16.68
C ALA A 189 -7.25 -5.25 16.10
N ILE A 190 -8.26 -6.11 15.95
CA ILE A 190 -9.59 -5.75 15.46
C ILE A 190 -10.56 -6.03 16.60
N GLN A 191 -11.30 -5.00 16.99
CA GLN A 191 -12.34 -5.07 18.01
C GLN A 191 -13.69 -4.75 17.36
N CYS A 192 -14.66 -5.65 17.50
CA CYS A 192 -16.04 -5.42 17.08
C CYS A 192 -16.92 -5.23 18.32
N THR A 193 -17.59 -4.08 18.42
CA THR A 193 -18.43 -3.70 19.55
C THR A 193 -19.87 -3.41 19.10
N PRO A 194 -20.90 -3.98 19.74
CA PRO A 194 -22.30 -3.67 19.41
C PRO A 194 -22.66 -2.19 19.68
N ILE A 195 -23.41 -1.55 18.78
CA ILE A 195 -23.84 -0.14 18.93
C ILE A 195 -25.29 -0.02 19.40
N THR A 196 -26.15 -1.00 19.11
CA THR A 196 -27.59 -0.92 19.37
C THR A 196 -28.01 -1.65 20.65
N PRO A 197 -28.92 -1.07 21.47
CA PRO A 197 -29.56 -1.80 22.57
C PRO A 197 -30.25 -3.06 22.04
N GLY A 198 -30.01 -4.21 22.70
CA GLY A 198 -30.60 -5.50 22.32
C GLY A 198 -29.67 -6.51 21.63
N LEU A 199 -28.39 -6.18 21.45
CA LEU A 199 -27.39 -7.12 20.92
C LEU A 199 -26.57 -7.79 22.02
N TRP A 200 -26.84 -9.08 22.19
CA TRP A 200 -26.21 -10.00 23.11
C TRP A 200 -24.88 -10.47 22.53
N ALA A 201 -23.80 -9.73 22.78
CA ALA A 201 -22.46 -10.25 22.53
C ALA A 201 -21.39 -9.46 23.29
N THR A 202 -20.43 -10.18 23.86
CA THR A 202 -19.17 -9.58 24.33
C THR A 202 -18.39 -9.00 23.13
N PRO A 203 -17.64 -7.90 23.29
CA PRO A 203 -16.76 -7.39 22.25
C PRO A 203 -15.85 -8.51 21.74
N LEU A 204 -15.82 -8.70 20.42
CA LEU A 204 -14.98 -9.72 19.82
C LEU A 204 -13.64 -9.09 19.44
N ASN A 205 -12.56 -9.65 19.98
CA ASN A 205 -11.20 -9.27 19.64
C ASN A 205 -10.58 -10.35 18.76
N THR A 206 -10.10 -9.95 17.59
CA THR A 206 -9.24 -10.81 16.75
C THR A 206 -7.94 -10.08 16.44
N THR A 207 -6.91 -10.85 16.13
CA THR A 207 -5.63 -10.31 15.67
C THR A 207 -5.40 -10.76 14.24
N PHE A 208 -5.18 -9.80 13.36
CA PHE A 208 -4.75 -10.03 12.00
C PHE A 208 -3.26 -9.72 11.88
N HIS A 209 -2.52 -10.60 11.23
CA HIS A 209 -1.12 -10.38 10.91
C HIS A 209 -1.03 -9.87 9.48
N ILE A 210 -0.42 -8.71 9.29
CA ILE A 210 -0.10 -8.23 7.95
C ILE A 210 0.89 -9.22 7.33
N PRO A 211 0.58 -9.82 6.16
CA PRO A 211 1.45 -10.81 5.55
C PRO A 211 2.87 -10.29 5.39
N THR A 212 3.84 -11.15 5.67
CA THR A 212 5.23 -10.97 5.24
C THR A 212 5.49 -11.97 4.14
N SER A 213 6.23 -11.56 3.12
CA SER A 213 6.81 -12.52 2.19
C SER A 213 8.13 -13.05 2.76
N THR A 214 8.31 -14.36 2.70
CA THR A 214 9.52 -15.07 3.14
C THR A 214 10.38 -15.51 1.97
N VAL A 215 10.15 -14.97 0.76
CA VAL A 215 10.73 -15.48 -0.50
C VAL A 215 12.00 -14.73 -0.89
N MET A 216 12.45 -13.76 -0.09
CA MET A 216 13.62 -12.96 -0.41
C MET A 216 14.70 -13.08 0.65
N ALA A 217 15.95 -13.08 0.19
CA ALA A 217 17.10 -13.00 1.08
C ALA A 217 17.64 -11.58 1.03
N SER A 218 17.65 -10.90 2.18
CA SER A 218 18.32 -9.61 2.29
C SER A 218 19.83 -9.75 2.19
N PHE A 219 20.46 -8.79 1.54
CA PHE A 219 21.92 -8.65 1.50
C PHE A 219 22.30 -7.19 1.64
N LEU A 220 23.47 -6.96 2.24
CA LEU A 220 24.07 -5.63 2.35
C LEU A 220 25.16 -5.52 1.29
N LEU A 221 25.06 -4.49 0.43
CA LEU A 221 26.23 -4.06 -0.32
C LEU A 221 26.93 -2.99 0.50
N ASN A 222 28.01 -3.38 1.15
CA ASN A 222 28.95 -2.46 1.76
C ASN A 222 28.52 -1.83 3.10
N SER A 223 29.52 -1.57 3.95
CA SER A 223 29.42 -0.81 5.22
C SER A 223 29.90 0.65 5.08
N SER A 224 30.50 1.05 3.94
CA SER A 224 30.84 2.42 3.53
C SER A 224 31.36 2.44 2.09
N PRO A 225 30.81 3.23 1.16
CA PRO A 225 30.31 4.58 1.41
C PRO A 225 28.79 4.77 1.19
N LEU A 226 28.30 5.92 1.67
CA LEU A 226 26.89 6.31 1.60
C LEU A 226 26.46 6.62 0.16
N VAL A 227 25.20 6.35 -0.14
CA VAL A 227 24.48 6.76 -1.34
C VAL A 227 23.98 8.19 -1.18
N SER A 228 24.27 9.03 -2.17
CA SER A 228 23.76 10.41 -2.25
C SER A 228 22.24 10.45 -2.44
N PRO A 229 21.53 11.44 -1.87
CA PRO A 229 20.07 11.50 -1.89
C PRO A 229 19.46 11.59 -3.29
N GLU A 230 20.08 12.37 -4.19
CA GLU A 230 19.63 12.59 -5.57
C GLU A 230 20.23 11.60 -6.57
N CYS A 231 20.95 10.58 -6.09
CA CYS A 231 21.51 9.54 -6.94
C CYS A 231 20.38 8.80 -7.67
N THR A 232 20.55 8.52 -8.96
CA THR A 232 19.87 7.38 -9.62
C THR A 232 20.92 6.30 -9.81
N MET A 233 20.70 5.10 -9.25
CA MET A 233 21.62 3.98 -9.46
C MET A 233 21.53 3.48 -10.90
N ALA A 234 22.64 2.91 -11.39
CA ALA A 234 22.67 2.19 -12.64
C ALA A 234 23.12 0.75 -12.39
N SER A 235 22.63 -0.18 -13.20
CA SER A 235 23.06 -1.58 -13.16
C SER A 235 22.93 -2.22 -14.52
N PHE A 236 23.75 -3.23 -14.77
CA PHE A 236 23.43 -4.21 -15.79
C PHE A 236 23.89 -5.60 -15.36
N TYR A 237 23.30 -6.58 -16.03
CA TYR A 237 23.69 -7.97 -15.98
C TYR A 237 24.58 -8.29 -17.18
N VAL A 238 25.66 -9.04 -16.98
CA VAL A 238 26.52 -9.53 -18.06
C VAL A 238 26.06 -10.94 -18.47
N PRO A 239 25.38 -11.08 -19.64
CA PRO A 239 24.91 -12.38 -20.12
C PRO A 239 26.03 -13.42 -20.18
N GLY A 240 25.74 -14.61 -19.63
CA GLY A 240 26.66 -15.75 -19.65
C GLY A 240 27.68 -15.80 -18.52
N THR A 241 27.72 -14.80 -17.63
CA THR A 241 28.67 -14.77 -16.50
C THR A 241 28.01 -14.91 -15.13
N ASN A 242 26.68 -14.77 -15.03
CA ASN A 242 25.97 -14.60 -13.75
C ASN A 242 26.45 -13.39 -12.93
N ASP A 243 27.16 -12.44 -13.56
CA ASP A 243 27.68 -11.26 -12.91
C ASP A 243 26.72 -10.09 -13.06
N MET A 244 26.44 -9.44 -11.94
CA MET A 244 25.75 -8.15 -11.90
C MET A 244 26.71 -7.07 -11.43
N GLN A 245 26.67 -5.92 -12.09
CA GLN A 245 27.40 -4.74 -11.64
C GLN A 245 26.42 -3.62 -11.34
N VAL A 246 26.71 -2.85 -10.29
CA VAL A 246 25.92 -1.70 -9.87
C VAL A 246 26.84 -0.51 -9.64
N TRP A 247 26.33 0.68 -9.95
CA TRP A 247 27.01 1.96 -9.72
C TRP A 247 26.11 2.91 -8.93
N TRP A 248 26.72 3.67 -8.03
CA TRP A 248 26.05 4.71 -7.26
C TRP A 248 26.99 5.88 -6.99
N THR A 249 26.41 7.02 -6.66
CA THR A 249 27.14 8.24 -6.29
C THR A 249 27.20 8.40 -4.78
N THR A 250 28.29 9.00 -4.30
CA THR A 250 28.54 9.25 -2.88
C THR A 250 28.50 10.74 -2.56
N PRO A 251 28.27 11.14 -1.28
CA PRO A 251 28.28 12.54 -0.88
C PRO A 251 29.60 13.28 -1.15
N ALA A 252 30.70 12.56 -1.35
CA ALA A 252 31.99 13.13 -1.76
C ALA A 252 32.04 13.49 -3.26
N GLY A 253 30.97 13.23 -4.01
CA GLY A 253 30.94 13.38 -5.46
C GLY A 253 31.73 12.30 -6.21
N ALA A 254 32.03 11.17 -5.55
CA ALA A 254 32.65 10.01 -6.18
C ALA A 254 31.58 9.05 -6.72
N ILE A 255 31.97 8.22 -7.71
CA ILE A 255 31.16 7.11 -8.20
C ILE A 255 31.81 5.82 -7.74
N GLU A 256 31.01 4.96 -7.12
CA GLU A 256 31.43 3.66 -6.63
C GLU A 256 30.78 2.57 -7.46
N THR A 257 31.43 1.41 -7.49
CA THR A 257 30.91 0.22 -8.13
C THR A 257 31.07 -1.00 -7.25
N ALA A 258 30.16 -1.96 -7.40
CA ALA A 258 30.28 -3.29 -6.84
C ALA A 258 29.86 -4.31 -7.90
N GLN A 259 30.57 -5.44 -7.91
CA GLN A 259 30.27 -6.59 -8.75
C GLN A 259 29.85 -7.76 -7.87
N SER A 260 28.84 -8.52 -8.33
CA SER A 260 28.41 -9.75 -7.69
C SER A 260 28.58 -10.92 -8.66
N PRO A 261 29.66 -11.71 -8.52
CA PRO A 261 29.71 -13.01 -9.18
C PRO A 261 28.74 -13.96 -8.49
N LEU A 262 27.82 -14.55 -9.26
CA LEU A 262 26.89 -15.60 -8.80
C LEU A 262 25.97 -15.18 -7.63
N GLY A 263 25.80 -13.88 -7.42
CA GLY A 263 24.95 -13.34 -6.36
C GLY A 263 25.54 -13.37 -4.96
N SER A 264 26.85 -13.63 -4.82
CA SER A 264 27.64 -13.21 -3.64
C SER A 264 28.29 -11.87 -3.99
N TRP A 265 28.02 -10.83 -3.19
CA TRP A 265 28.64 -9.53 -3.39
C TRP A 265 30.07 -9.51 -2.89
N ASP A 266 30.97 -8.83 -3.60
CA ASP A 266 32.22 -8.40 -2.99
C ASP A 266 31.87 -7.49 -1.80
N GLU A 267 32.47 -7.76 -0.64
CA GLU A 267 32.24 -6.99 0.58
C GLU A 267 32.75 -5.54 0.44
N HIS A 268 33.59 -5.27 -0.57
CA HIS A 268 34.19 -3.97 -0.83
C HIS A 268 33.68 -3.37 -2.14
N SER A 269 33.22 -2.11 -2.10
CA SER A 269 33.08 -1.33 -3.31
C SER A 269 34.44 -0.90 -3.83
N GLN A 270 34.49 -0.62 -5.13
CA GLN A 270 35.65 0.00 -5.77
C GLN A 270 35.26 1.39 -6.23
N GLN A 271 36.16 2.35 -6.02
CA GLN A 271 35.99 3.66 -6.61
C GLN A 271 36.07 3.55 -8.13
N PHE A 272 34.97 3.87 -8.79
CA PHE A 272 34.84 3.85 -10.25
C PHE A 272 35.26 5.19 -10.85
N ALA A 273 34.89 6.29 -10.20
CA ALA A 273 35.35 7.64 -10.53
C ALA A 273 35.63 8.43 -9.23
N GLY A 274 36.66 9.28 -9.27
CA GLY A 274 37.17 9.99 -8.09
C GLY A 274 36.20 10.99 -7.46
N ALA A 275 36.54 11.51 -6.29
CA ALA A 275 35.78 12.57 -5.63
C ALA A 275 35.62 13.83 -6.51
N SER A 276 34.53 14.59 -6.28
CA SER A 276 34.18 15.78 -7.07
C SER A 276 33.92 15.54 -8.57
N THR A 277 33.74 14.28 -9.00
CA THR A 277 33.29 13.94 -10.35
C THR A 277 31.85 14.41 -10.59
N VAL A 278 30.99 14.21 -9.58
CA VAL A 278 29.58 14.62 -9.59
C VAL A 278 29.25 15.54 -8.42
N SER A 279 28.04 16.10 -8.42
CA SER A 279 27.54 16.92 -7.30
C SER A 279 27.51 16.12 -5.99
N ASP A 280 27.71 16.80 -4.86
CA ASP A 280 27.60 16.21 -3.51
C ASP A 280 26.19 15.70 -3.21
N THR A 281 25.17 16.33 -3.79
CA THR A 281 23.77 15.91 -3.73
C THR A 281 23.48 14.64 -4.53
N GLY A 282 24.30 14.29 -5.52
CA GLY A 282 24.15 13.10 -6.37
C GLY A 282 24.14 13.40 -7.87
N SER A 283 23.99 12.34 -8.67
CA SER A 283 23.86 12.41 -10.13
C SER A 283 22.93 11.33 -10.66
N CYS A 284 22.35 11.59 -11.83
CA CYS A 284 21.69 10.59 -12.63
C CYS A 284 22.73 9.72 -13.35
N LEU A 285 22.70 8.42 -13.09
CA LEU A 285 23.50 7.41 -13.77
C LEU A 285 22.64 6.64 -14.79
N ALA A 286 23.21 6.33 -15.94
CA ALA A 286 22.64 5.42 -16.92
C ALA A 286 23.68 4.39 -17.35
N SER A 287 23.24 3.16 -17.57
CA SER A 287 24.12 2.08 -18.00
C SER A 287 23.58 1.37 -19.23
N MET A 288 24.48 0.97 -20.11
CA MET A 288 24.15 0.32 -21.37
C MET A 288 25.05 -0.89 -21.59
N TYR A 289 24.43 -2.00 -21.95
CA TYR A 289 25.11 -3.21 -22.36
C TYR A 289 24.71 -3.52 -23.80
N ALA A 290 25.62 -3.30 -24.75
CA ALA A 290 25.43 -3.82 -26.11
C ALA A 290 25.98 -5.23 -26.21
N ASN A 291 27.21 -5.45 -25.74
CA ASN A 291 27.86 -6.75 -25.72
C ASN A 291 29.05 -6.74 -24.75
N SER A 292 29.73 -7.87 -24.62
CA SER A 292 30.86 -8.04 -23.70
C SER A 292 32.04 -7.11 -24.00
N ALA A 293 32.15 -6.62 -25.24
CA ALA A 293 33.16 -5.67 -25.68
C ALA A 293 32.61 -4.24 -25.83
N ASN A 294 31.39 -3.98 -25.37
CA ASN A 294 30.79 -2.66 -25.38
C ASN A 294 29.78 -2.52 -24.24
N GLN A 295 30.32 -2.22 -23.06
CA GLN A 295 29.56 -1.88 -21.87
C GLN A 295 29.86 -0.41 -21.53
N GLN A 296 28.85 0.34 -21.13
CA GLN A 296 28.99 1.77 -20.94
C GLN A 296 28.23 2.22 -19.69
N VAL A 297 28.83 3.16 -18.95
CA VAL A 297 28.19 3.84 -17.82
C VAL A 297 28.40 5.33 -18.01
N TRP A 298 27.31 6.08 -17.91
CA TRP A 298 27.28 7.52 -18.11
C TRP A 298 26.71 8.21 -16.88
N TRP A 299 27.18 9.41 -16.60
CA TRP A 299 26.74 10.24 -15.49
C TRP A 299 26.72 11.72 -15.85
N ILE A 300 25.95 12.49 -15.09
CA ILE A 300 25.91 13.94 -15.19
C ILE A 300 26.89 14.53 -14.15
N THR A 301 27.88 15.26 -14.62
CA THR A 301 28.85 15.96 -13.75
C THR A 301 28.20 17.16 -13.04
N ALA A 302 28.86 17.71 -12.03
CA ALA A 302 28.39 18.91 -11.33
C ALA A 302 28.22 20.13 -12.26
N ALA A 303 28.93 20.18 -13.38
CA ALA A 303 28.83 21.24 -14.38
C ALA A 303 27.75 20.98 -15.45
N GLY A 304 26.99 19.87 -15.34
CA GLY A 304 26.00 19.49 -16.34
C GLY A 304 26.59 18.93 -17.64
N ALA A 305 27.88 18.57 -17.65
CA ALA A 305 28.44 17.75 -18.73
C ALA A 305 28.07 16.28 -18.52
N ILE A 306 27.85 15.55 -19.61
CA ILE A 306 27.66 14.09 -19.55
C ILE A 306 29.02 13.44 -19.83
N ASP A 307 29.51 12.69 -18.84
CA ASP A 307 30.78 11.96 -18.90
C ASP A 307 30.53 10.48 -18.59
N GLY A 308 31.52 9.63 -18.79
CA GLY A 308 31.31 8.19 -18.66
C GLY A 308 32.57 7.36 -18.61
N GLN A 309 32.38 6.05 -18.60
CA GLN A 309 33.41 5.06 -18.86
C GLN A 309 32.85 3.97 -19.77
N VAL A 310 33.73 3.39 -20.57
CA VAL A 310 33.42 2.31 -21.52
C VAL A 310 34.33 1.12 -21.23
N ASN A 311 33.75 -0.07 -21.23
CA ASN A 311 34.48 -1.33 -21.17
C ASN A 311 34.46 -2.00 -22.55
N THR A 312 35.64 -2.10 -23.15
CA THR A 312 35.86 -2.70 -24.47
C THR A 312 36.27 -4.18 -24.40
N GLY A 313 36.03 -4.82 -23.25
CA GLY A 313 36.55 -6.16 -22.93
C GLY A 313 37.99 -6.16 -22.41
N LYS A 314 38.61 -4.98 -22.28
CA LYS A 314 39.97 -4.78 -21.73
C LYS A 314 39.98 -4.07 -20.37
N GLY A 315 38.80 -3.92 -19.76
CA GLY A 315 38.59 -3.13 -18.56
C GLY A 315 37.95 -1.79 -18.88
N TRP A 316 37.53 -1.10 -17.82
CA TRP A 316 36.91 0.22 -17.88
C TRP A 316 37.94 1.31 -18.17
N ALA A 317 37.61 2.21 -19.10
CA ALA A 317 38.44 3.36 -19.44
C ALA A 317 37.56 4.56 -19.79
N SER A 318 38.14 5.77 -19.72
CA SER A 318 37.48 6.96 -20.23
C SER A 318 37.14 6.80 -21.71
N PRO A 319 36.00 7.35 -22.17
CA PRO A 319 35.58 7.19 -23.55
C PRO A 319 36.52 8.01 -24.45
N GLY A 320 36.82 7.53 -25.66
CA GLY A 320 37.72 8.22 -26.59
C GLY A 320 39.16 7.73 -26.59
N THR A 321 39.45 6.61 -25.92
CA THR A 321 40.76 5.96 -25.96
C THR A 321 40.85 4.87 -27.05
N GLY A 322 39.72 4.43 -27.62
CA GLY A 322 39.66 3.53 -28.78
C GLY A 322 39.47 4.23 -30.14
N PRO A 323 39.72 3.54 -31.28
CA PRO A 323 39.42 4.08 -32.60
C PRO A 323 37.92 4.37 -32.79
N GLY A 324 37.56 5.63 -33.07
CA GLY A 324 36.17 6.05 -33.38
C GLY A 324 35.34 6.58 -32.20
N GLU A 325 35.92 6.72 -31.00
CA GLU A 325 35.17 6.95 -29.75
C GLU A 325 35.10 8.42 -29.28
N LYS A 326 35.16 9.42 -30.17
CA LYS A 326 34.87 10.80 -29.74
C LYS A 326 33.38 10.90 -29.40
N PHE A 327 33.05 11.29 -28.18
CA PHE A 327 31.67 11.51 -27.74
C PHE A 327 31.39 13.01 -27.62
N PRO A 328 30.28 13.53 -28.19
CA PRO A 328 30.11 14.97 -28.41
C PRO A 328 29.41 15.71 -27.25
N PHE A 329 28.98 15.01 -26.21
CA PHE A 329 28.13 15.55 -25.14
C PHE A 329 28.88 15.82 -23.81
N ASN A 330 30.20 15.66 -23.77
CA ASN A 330 31.03 16.10 -22.63
C ASN A 330 31.33 17.60 -22.68
N GLN A 331 30.28 18.40 -22.51
CA GLN A 331 30.37 19.85 -22.48
C GLN A 331 29.52 20.37 -21.32
N ALA A 332 30.02 21.37 -20.59
CA ALA A 332 29.30 21.95 -19.47
C ALA A 332 27.94 22.52 -19.94
N GLY A 333 26.90 22.34 -19.12
CA GLY A 333 25.54 22.81 -19.39
C GLY A 333 24.74 22.01 -20.43
N VAL A 334 25.24 20.85 -20.89
CA VAL A 334 24.50 19.96 -21.81
C VAL A 334 23.26 19.36 -21.16
N ALA A 335 23.37 18.96 -19.89
CA ALA A 335 22.30 18.37 -19.10
C ALA A 335 21.95 19.25 -17.90
N SER A 336 20.67 19.19 -17.50
CA SER A 336 20.21 19.75 -16.23
C SER A 336 20.87 19.01 -15.07
N THR A 337 21.28 19.77 -14.04
CA THR A 337 21.78 19.22 -12.76
C THR A 337 20.73 19.25 -11.66
N THR A 338 19.52 19.76 -11.95
CA THR A 338 18.41 19.82 -11.01
C THR A 338 18.04 18.40 -10.54
N ASN A 339 17.98 18.19 -9.22
CA ASN A 339 17.80 16.87 -8.59
C ASN A 339 18.81 15.81 -9.08
N GLY A 340 20.06 16.20 -9.41
CA GLY A 340 21.05 15.28 -9.99
C GLY A 340 20.87 15.02 -11.48
N GLY A 341 19.84 15.61 -12.11
CA GLY A 341 19.54 15.49 -13.53
C GLY A 341 18.62 14.33 -13.88
N SER A 342 18.48 14.09 -15.19
CA SER A 342 17.55 13.10 -15.75
C SER A 342 18.09 12.59 -17.08
N MET A 343 18.37 11.28 -17.12
CA MET A 343 18.97 10.60 -18.26
C MET A 343 18.44 9.17 -18.34
N THR A 344 18.22 8.67 -19.55
CA THR A 344 17.85 7.27 -19.79
C THR A 344 18.56 6.77 -21.04
N SER A 345 18.76 5.47 -21.08
CA SER A 345 19.35 4.80 -22.22
C SER A 345 18.39 3.80 -22.86
N LEU A 346 18.52 3.65 -24.17
CA LEU A 346 17.77 2.69 -24.96
C LEU A 346 18.71 1.86 -25.82
N LEU A 347 18.65 0.54 -25.67
CA LEU A 347 19.25 -0.39 -26.62
C LEU A 347 18.28 -0.60 -27.79
N LEU A 348 18.77 -0.47 -29.02
CA LEU A 348 17.95 -0.71 -30.22
C LEU A 348 18.03 -2.19 -30.62
N GLU A 349 16.92 -2.71 -31.15
CA GLU A 349 16.83 -4.11 -31.56
C GLU A 349 17.85 -4.47 -32.67
N GLY A 350 18.38 -5.69 -32.62
CA GLY A 350 19.28 -6.21 -33.66
C GLY A 350 20.72 -5.68 -33.58
N ASP A 351 21.18 -5.25 -32.41
CA ASP A 351 22.54 -4.74 -32.15
C ASP A 351 22.97 -3.58 -33.07
N ILE A 352 22.00 -2.85 -33.61
CA ILE A 352 22.24 -1.76 -34.57
C ILE A 352 22.80 -0.50 -33.88
N GLY A 353 22.53 -0.34 -32.57
CA GLY A 353 23.03 0.79 -31.81
C GLY A 353 22.29 1.02 -30.50
N MET A 354 22.58 2.17 -29.90
CA MET A 354 22.02 2.62 -28.63
C MET A 354 21.70 4.12 -28.71
N ILE A 355 20.81 4.59 -27.84
CA ILE A 355 20.48 6.01 -27.72
C ILE A 355 20.56 6.42 -26.26
N LEU A 356 21.25 7.52 -26.00
CA LEU A 356 21.24 8.21 -24.72
C LEU A 356 20.36 9.45 -24.83
N PHE A 357 19.39 9.59 -23.93
CA PHE A 357 18.49 10.73 -23.83
C PHE A 357 18.72 11.45 -22.50
N TRP A 358 18.64 12.78 -22.50
CA TRP A 358 18.74 13.57 -21.27
C TRP A 358 17.89 14.82 -21.34
N VAL A 359 17.54 15.36 -20.17
CA VAL A 359 16.88 16.67 -20.05
C VAL A 359 17.93 17.77 -19.94
N ASP A 360 17.84 18.79 -20.79
CA ASP A 360 18.72 19.96 -20.74
C ASP A 360 18.25 21.00 -19.69
N PRO A 361 19.07 22.01 -19.34
CA PRO A 361 18.70 23.01 -18.32
C PRO A 361 17.45 23.87 -18.65
N LYS A 362 17.04 23.92 -19.92
CA LYS A 362 15.84 24.63 -20.39
C LYS A 362 14.63 23.71 -20.55
N GLY A 363 14.73 22.45 -20.12
CA GLY A 363 13.66 21.46 -20.25
C GLY A 363 13.47 20.94 -21.67
N GLY A 364 14.45 21.13 -22.57
CA GLY A 364 14.51 20.38 -23.83
C GLY A 364 15.01 18.96 -23.58
N ILE A 365 14.82 18.07 -24.56
CA ILE A 365 15.40 16.72 -24.50
C ILE A 365 16.44 16.60 -25.59
N GLY A 366 17.70 16.51 -25.17
CA GLY A 366 18.81 16.17 -26.02
C GLY A 366 18.96 14.66 -26.16
N CYS A 367 19.55 14.23 -27.27
CA CYS A 367 19.96 12.86 -27.42
C CYS A 367 21.27 12.72 -28.20
N CYS A 368 21.86 11.54 -28.07
CA CYS A 368 22.99 11.12 -28.87
C CYS A 368 22.82 9.64 -29.18
N ARG A 369 23.15 9.23 -30.40
CA ARG A 369 23.06 7.84 -30.85
C ARG A 369 24.44 7.25 -30.97
N TRP A 370 24.64 6.04 -30.45
CA TRP A 370 25.82 5.24 -30.74
C TRP A 370 25.43 4.20 -31.80
N ILE A 371 26.16 4.19 -32.92
CA ILE A 371 25.93 3.25 -34.02
C ILE A 371 27.10 2.29 -34.11
N ASN A 372 26.81 1.00 -34.26
CA ASN A 372 27.84 -0.01 -34.40
C ASN A 372 28.73 0.28 -35.63
N GLY A 373 30.05 0.29 -35.43
CA GLY A 373 31.05 0.63 -36.45
C GLY A 373 31.25 2.13 -36.73
N SER A 374 30.34 3.01 -36.29
CA SER A 374 30.41 4.47 -36.52
C SER A 374 30.55 5.29 -35.23
N GLY A 375 30.40 4.67 -34.07
CA GLY A 375 30.53 5.33 -32.77
C GLY A 375 29.40 6.32 -32.47
N TRP A 376 29.67 7.26 -31.56
CA TRP A 376 28.72 8.29 -31.17
C TRP A 376 28.51 9.33 -32.29
N GLN A 377 27.26 9.58 -32.62
CA GLN A 377 26.84 10.57 -33.61
C GLN A 377 26.76 11.97 -32.97
N PRO A 378 26.77 13.07 -33.75
CA PRO A 378 26.57 14.41 -33.18
C PRO A 378 25.33 14.51 -32.29
N VAL A 379 25.40 15.36 -31.26
CA VAL A 379 24.24 15.66 -30.41
C VAL A 379 23.11 16.19 -31.28
N SER A 380 21.89 15.72 -31.04
CA SER A 380 20.68 16.18 -31.70
C SER A 380 19.59 16.50 -30.68
N GLU A 381 18.70 17.40 -31.06
CA GLU A 381 17.51 17.74 -30.28
C GLU A 381 16.43 16.70 -30.57
N ALA A 382 16.02 15.96 -29.54
CA ALA A 382 14.90 15.05 -29.64
C ALA A 382 13.57 15.79 -29.46
N LEU A 383 13.54 16.77 -28.55
CA LEU A 383 12.38 17.63 -28.26
C LEU A 383 12.81 19.04 -27.88
N PRO A 384 12.00 20.07 -28.23
CA PRO A 384 12.34 21.47 -28.01
C PRO A 384 12.39 21.87 -26.54
N ALA A 385 13.09 22.97 -26.25
CA ALA A 385 13.12 23.60 -24.92
C ALA A 385 11.71 23.80 -24.33
N GLY A 386 11.56 23.56 -23.03
CA GLY A 386 10.28 23.64 -22.32
C GLY A 386 9.37 22.41 -22.44
N SER A 387 9.80 21.35 -23.15
CA SER A 387 9.01 20.12 -23.30
C SER A 387 8.90 19.32 -22.01
N ALA A 388 10.00 19.14 -21.29
CA ALA A 388 10.12 18.28 -20.12
C ALA A 388 10.42 19.06 -18.83
N SER A 389 9.93 18.52 -17.72
CA SER A 389 10.31 18.95 -16.38
C SER A 389 11.79 18.64 -16.12
N THR A 390 12.52 19.60 -15.56
CA THR A 390 13.93 19.43 -15.20
C THR A 390 14.14 18.68 -13.88
N THR A 391 13.06 18.39 -13.13
CA THR A 391 13.09 17.70 -11.83
C THR A 391 12.64 16.24 -11.89
N ALA A 392 11.96 15.83 -12.97
CA ALA A 392 11.39 14.48 -13.12
C ALA A 392 12.34 13.51 -13.86
N GLN A 393 12.15 12.19 -13.66
CA GLN A 393 12.94 11.16 -14.35
C GLN A 393 12.39 10.85 -15.74
N LEU A 394 13.29 10.51 -16.67
CA LEU A 394 12.97 9.91 -17.97
C LEU A 394 12.89 8.39 -17.85
N THR A 395 12.12 7.76 -18.74
CA THR A 395 12.24 6.33 -19.02
C THR A 395 12.04 6.07 -20.51
N SER A 396 12.66 5.02 -21.04
CA SER A 396 12.61 4.68 -22.47
C SER A 396 12.39 3.19 -22.69
N GLN A 397 11.71 2.84 -23.78
CA GLN A 397 11.47 1.46 -24.21
C GLN A 397 11.50 1.34 -25.73
N ALA A 398 11.65 0.12 -26.22
CA ALA A 398 11.51 -0.20 -27.64
C ALA A 398 10.52 -1.34 -27.86
N ILE A 399 9.75 -1.23 -28.93
CA ILE A 399 8.99 -2.34 -29.53
C ILE A 399 9.35 -2.36 -31.00
N GLY A 400 9.94 -3.46 -31.46
CA GLY A 400 10.46 -3.51 -32.82
C GLY A 400 11.57 -2.47 -33.04
N SER A 401 11.54 -1.84 -34.23
CA SER A 401 12.39 -0.70 -34.58
C SER A 401 11.94 0.65 -34.00
N THR A 402 10.86 0.68 -33.21
CA THR A 402 10.28 1.92 -32.69
C THR A 402 10.80 2.22 -31.29
N ALA A 403 11.39 3.40 -31.13
CA ALA A 403 11.81 3.93 -29.83
C ALA A 403 10.69 4.76 -29.19
N TYR A 404 10.43 4.52 -27.91
CA TYR A 404 9.50 5.25 -27.08
C TYR A 404 10.25 5.92 -25.92
N LEU A 405 10.05 7.22 -25.76
CA LEU A 405 10.54 8.00 -24.64
C LEU A 405 9.35 8.55 -23.85
N TYR A 406 9.40 8.42 -22.53
CA TYR A 406 8.38 8.95 -21.63
C TYR A 406 9.00 9.98 -20.70
N PHE A 407 8.28 11.08 -20.52
CA PHE A 407 8.69 12.18 -19.67
C PHE A 407 7.48 12.90 -19.08
N VAL A 408 7.76 13.70 -18.06
CA VAL A 408 6.79 14.57 -17.39
C VAL A 408 6.98 15.98 -17.94
N THR A 409 5.90 16.65 -18.33
CA THR A 409 5.94 18.07 -18.74
C THR A 409 5.99 18.99 -17.51
N PRO A 410 6.34 20.28 -17.65
CA PRO A 410 6.36 21.22 -16.52
C PRO A 410 5.02 21.36 -15.77
N ASP A 411 3.89 21.14 -16.44
CA ASP A 411 2.54 21.14 -15.85
C ASP A 411 2.08 19.76 -15.34
N GLY A 412 2.96 18.76 -15.32
CA GLY A 412 2.71 17.45 -14.72
C GLY A 412 1.93 16.47 -15.60
N ALA A 413 1.84 16.71 -16.92
CA ALA A 413 1.31 15.72 -17.86
C ALA A 413 2.37 14.63 -18.12
N ILE A 414 1.92 13.43 -18.46
CA ILE A 414 2.81 12.37 -18.97
C ILE A 414 2.71 12.38 -20.49
N VAL A 415 3.85 12.45 -21.16
CA VAL A 415 3.93 12.45 -22.63
C VAL A 415 4.81 11.30 -23.09
N SER A 416 4.33 10.61 -24.12
CA SER A 416 5.12 9.67 -24.92
C SER A 416 5.66 10.40 -26.14
N SER A 417 6.89 10.12 -26.51
CA SER A 417 7.51 10.59 -27.74
C SER A 417 8.13 9.44 -28.49
N THR A 418 7.97 9.42 -29.81
CA THR A 418 8.32 8.26 -30.63
C THR A 418 9.17 8.60 -31.85
N TRP A 419 10.04 7.64 -32.20
CA TRP A 419 10.69 7.54 -33.50
C TRP A 419 10.44 6.16 -34.07
N SER A 420 9.80 6.10 -35.24
CA SER A 420 9.81 4.91 -36.09
C SER A 420 11.20 4.73 -36.70
N ASP A 421 11.66 3.49 -36.79
CA ASP A 421 12.96 3.15 -37.41
C ASP A 421 14.13 3.93 -36.80
N ALA A 422 14.18 3.94 -35.47
CA ALA A 422 15.13 4.72 -34.68
C ALA A 422 16.61 4.36 -34.98
N GLY A 423 16.87 3.17 -35.54
CA GLY A 423 18.20 2.74 -35.96
C GLY A 423 18.58 3.02 -37.42
N ILE A 424 17.68 3.59 -38.24
CA ILE A 424 17.90 3.75 -39.69
C ILE A 424 17.70 5.21 -40.15
N THR A 425 16.71 5.93 -39.61
CA THR A 425 16.37 7.29 -40.07
C THR A 425 16.99 8.40 -39.21
N GLY A 426 17.25 9.56 -39.85
CA GLY A 426 17.93 10.70 -39.23
C GLY A 426 17.23 11.31 -38.00
N SER A 427 17.99 12.06 -37.21
CA SER A 427 17.55 12.70 -35.95
C SER A 427 16.67 13.93 -36.16
N GLY A 428 15.44 13.72 -36.63
CA GLY A 428 14.38 14.72 -36.53
C GLY A 428 13.75 14.75 -35.13
N LEU A 429 12.90 15.74 -34.85
CA LEU A 429 12.13 15.77 -33.61
C LEU A 429 11.26 14.52 -33.46
N MET A 430 11.09 14.06 -32.22
CA MET A 430 10.18 12.94 -31.92
C MET A 430 8.71 13.37 -32.06
N SER A 431 7.86 12.43 -32.48
CA SER A 431 6.40 12.65 -32.51
C SER A 431 5.82 12.48 -31.12
N GLN A 432 5.08 13.47 -30.64
CA GLN A 432 4.55 13.50 -29.27
C GLN A 432 3.09 13.02 -29.20
N SER A 433 2.73 12.36 -28.10
CA SER A 433 1.35 12.00 -27.76
C SER A 433 1.16 12.05 -26.24
N THR A 434 0.09 12.72 -25.79
CA THR A 434 -0.26 12.79 -24.37
C THR A 434 -0.70 11.40 -23.88
N VAL A 435 -0.06 10.94 -22.81
CA VAL A 435 -0.34 9.67 -22.13
C VAL A 435 -1.27 9.90 -20.94
N ALA A 436 -1.04 10.96 -20.17
CA ALA A 436 -1.89 11.37 -19.06
C ALA A 436 -1.98 12.90 -19.00
N ALA A 437 -3.11 13.42 -18.54
CA ALA A 437 -3.39 14.86 -18.51
C ALA A 437 -2.48 15.65 -17.56
N SER A 438 -2.47 16.98 -17.72
CA SER A 438 -1.78 17.91 -16.81
C SER A 438 -2.19 17.70 -15.35
N GLY A 439 -1.22 17.78 -14.45
CA GLY A 439 -1.41 17.50 -13.02
C GLY A 439 -1.49 16.02 -12.63
N SER A 440 -1.34 15.08 -13.58
CA SER A 440 -1.33 13.64 -13.29
C SER A 440 -0.10 13.17 -12.53
N ALA A 441 1.07 13.77 -12.80
CA ALA A 441 2.34 13.45 -12.15
C ALA A 441 2.80 14.54 -11.17
N SER A 442 3.55 14.13 -10.15
CA SER A 442 4.31 15.06 -9.31
C SER A 442 5.36 15.81 -10.12
N THR A 443 5.78 17.00 -9.67
CA THR A 443 6.83 17.79 -10.33
C THR A 443 8.19 17.09 -10.29
N ASP A 444 8.46 16.33 -9.23
CA ASP A 444 9.64 15.47 -9.03
C ASP A 444 9.38 14.00 -9.38
N ALA A 445 8.35 13.73 -10.18
CA ALA A 445 7.88 12.37 -10.41
C ALA A 445 8.96 11.44 -10.98
N THR A 446 8.93 10.21 -10.49
CA THR A 446 9.71 9.11 -11.04
C THR A 446 8.85 8.32 -12.01
N LEU A 447 9.45 7.93 -13.13
CA LEU A 447 8.81 7.14 -14.16
C LEU A 447 9.48 5.77 -14.23
N ALA A 448 8.66 4.74 -14.42
CA ALA A 448 9.12 3.42 -14.82
C ALA A 448 8.28 2.95 -16.01
N SER A 449 8.86 2.12 -16.85
CA SER A 449 8.14 1.49 -17.95
C SER A 449 8.60 0.06 -18.14
N ALA A 450 7.71 -0.79 -18.63
CA ALA A 450 8.01 -2.18 -18.92
C ALA A 450 7.32 -2.61 -20.22
N VAL A 451 8.03 -3.37 -21.05
CA VAL A 451 7.41 -4.08 -22.18
C VAL A 451 6.69 -5.30 -21.62
N VAL A 452 5.37 -5.32 -21.74
CA VAL A 452 4.51 -6.35 -21.13
C VAL A 452 4.01 -7.36 -22.15
N SER A 453 4.07 -7.02 -23.44
CA SER A 453 3.91 -7.96 -24.55
C SER A 453 4.65 -7.41 -25.77
N SER A 454 4.70 -8.16 -26.87
CA SER A 454 5.30 -7.70 -28.13
C SER A 454 4.63 -6.45 -28.75
N GLN A 455 3.50 -6.00 -28.20
CA GLN A 455 2.72 -4.86 -28.70
C GLN A 455 2.29 -3.90 -27.58
N GLU A 456 2.78 -4.08 -26.34
CA GLU A 456 2.28 -3.30 -25.22
C GLU A 456 3.38 -2.84 -24.27
N ILE A 457 3.34 -1.54 -23.93
CA ILE A 457 4.17 -0.93 -22.90
C ILE A 457 3.25 -0.47 -21.76
N ALA A 458 3.60 -0.88 -20.55
CA ALA A 458 3.04 -0.31 -19.33
C ALA A 458 3.93 0.82 -18.84
N VAL A 459 3.33 1.96 -18.50
CA VAL A 459 4.03 3.12 -17.94
C VAL A 459 3.47 3.39 -16.55
N PHE A 460 4.36 3.67 -15.60
CA PHE A 460 4.05 3.89 -14.19
C PHE A 460 4.64 5.23 -13.73
N TRP A 461 3.90 5.98 -12.92
CA TRP A 461 4.36 7.25 -12.40
C TRP A 461 3.85 7.55 -11.00
N THR A 462 4.63 8.33 -10.25
CA THR A 462 4.19 8.92 -8.97
C THR A 462 3.29 10.13 -9.21
N THR A 463 2.16 10.17 -8.51
CA THR A 463 1.22 11.31 -8.54
C THR A 463 1.55 12.35 -7.46
N PRO A 464 1.00 13.58 -7.55
CA PRO A 464 1.09 14.57 -6.47
C PRO A 464 0.46 14.11 -5.14
N LYS A 465 -0.35 13.05 -5.16
CA LYS A 465 -0.97 12.46 -3.97
C LYS A 465 -0.11 11.36 -3.36
N ASN A 466 1.16 11.22 -3.73
CA ASN A 466 2.06 10.19 -3.22
C ASN A 466 1.50 8.77 -3.47
N SER A 467 0.99 8.53 -4.68
CA SER A 467 0.48 7.24 -5.16
C SER A 467 1.10 6.87 -6.49
N ILE A 468 0.94 5.63 -6.93
CA ILE A 468 1.32 5.19 -8.28
C ILE A 468 0.08 5.09 -9.14
N GLN A 469 0.15 5.70 -10.32
CA GLN A 469 -0.77 5.46 -11.42
C GLN A 469 -0.05 4.67 -12.51
N MET A 470 -0.83 3.96 -13.31
CA MET A 470 -0.32 3.22 -14.44
C MET A 470 -1.21 3.37 -15.67
N ILE A 471 -0.63 3.14 -16.84
CA ILE A 471 -1.36 3.03 -18.09
C ILE A 471 -0.80 1.91 -18.96
N LEU A 472 -1.69 1.17 -19.60
CA LEU A 472 -1.37 0.37 -20.78
C LEU A 472 -1.51 1.29 -21.99
N GLN A 473 -0.39 1.71 -22.58
CA GLN A 473 -0.37 2.81 -23.53
C GLN A 473 -1.26 2.57 -24.76
N PHE A 474 -1.15 1.42 -25.41
CA PHE A 474 -1.82 1.21 -26.69
C PHE A 474 -3.27 0.77 -26.53
N ARG A 475 -3.59 0.13 -25.39
CA ARG A 475 -4.97 -0.11 -24.97
C ARG A 475 -5.63 1.12 -24.36
N ASN A 476 -4.85 2.15 -24.02
CA ASN A 476 -5.29 3.36 -23.33
C ASN A 476 -6.09 3.08 -22.05
N ILE A 477 -5.59 2.18 -21.21
CA ILE A 477 -6.24 1.79 -19.95
C ILE A 477 -5.43 2.36 -18.79
N GLU A 478 -5.91 3.47 -18.22
CA GLU A 478 -5.35 4.07 -17.01
C GLU A 478 -6.00 3.47 -15.75
N ARG A 479 -5.15 3.16 -14.75
CA ARG A 479 -5.57 2.59 -13.46
C ARG A 479 -4.70 3.09 -12.30
N PRO A 480 -5.28 3.35 -11.12
CA PRO A 480 -4.49 3.49 -9.91
C PRO A 480 -3.86 2.15 -9.56
N LEU A 481 -2.55 2.16 -9.31
CA LEU A 481 -1.83 1.00 -8.79
C LEU A 481 -1.77 1.01 -7.27
N THR A 482 -1.72 2.20 -6.65
CA THR A 482 -1.76 2.36 -5.19
C THR A 482 -2.73 3.47 -4.78
N VAL A 483 -3.09 3.53 -3.50
CA VAL A 483 -3.82 4.69 -2.95
C VAL A 483 -2.91 5.88 -2.70
N ALA A 484 -3.55 7.03 -2.50
CA ALA A 484 -2.91 8.23 -1.99
C ALA A 484 -2.08 7.92 -0.73
N GLN A 485 -0.93 8.57 -0.62
CA GLN A 485 0.04 8.41 0.46
C GLN A 485 0.64 7.02 0.61
N SER A 486 0.52 6.12 -0.38
CA SER A 486 1.18 4.81 -0.30
C SER A 486 2.66 4.82 -0.65
N VAL A 487 3.14 5.88 -1.30
CA VAL A 487 4.52 6.02 -1.80
C VAL A 487 5.21 7.17 -1.09
N LEU A 488 6.47 7.02 -0.71
CA LEU A 488 7.28 8.13 -0.22
C LEU A 488 7.66 9.06 -1.38
N GLY A 489 7.24 10.33 -1.31
CA GLY A 489 7.54 11.32 -2.36
C GLY A 489 9.05 11.47 -2.62
N GLY A 490 9.44 11.78 -3.85
CA GLY A 490 10.85 11.90 -4.24
C GLY A 490 11.65 10.59 -4.23
N THR A 491 10.99 9.42 -4.13
CA THR A 491 11.65 8.11 -4.23
C THR A 491 11.45 7.43 -5.57
N GLY A 492 12.37 6.52 -5.93
CA GLY A 492 12.31 5.74 -7.16
C GLY A 492 11.15 4.74 -7.21
N ILE A 493 10.67 4.47 -8.43
CA ILE A 493 9.84 3.30 -8.77
C ILE A 493 10.68 2.41 -9.70
N ALA A 494 10.60 1.09 -9.51
CA ALA A 494 11.20 0.14 -10.43
C ALA A 494 10.14 -0.85 -10.95
N ALA A 495 10.24 -1.21 -12.22
CA ALA A 495 9.36 -2.17 -12.88
C ALA A 495 10.19 -3.28 -13.52
N TYR A 496 9.71 -4.52 -13.37
CA TYR A 496 10.32 -5.71 -13.96
C TYR A 496 9.26 -6.53 -14.67
N SER A 497 9.49 -6.84 -15.95
CA SER A 497 8.64 -7.75 -16.72
C SER A 497 9.00 -9.19 -16.38
N MET A 498 8.05 -9.94 -15.82
CA MET A 498 8.26 -11.32 -15.36
C MET A 498 8.00 -12.28 -16.52
N GLU A 499 6.74 -12.32 -16.96
CA GLU A 499 6.26 -13.11 -18.09
C GLU A 499 5.36 -12.22 -18.95
N THR A 500 4.90 -12.74 -20.08
CA THR A 500 3.96 -12.00 -20.93
C THR A 500 2.71 -11.61 -20.14
N ASN A 501 2.36 -10.33 -20.18
CA ASN A 501 1.29 -9.69 -19.42
C ASN A 501 1.47 -9.69 -17.88
N GLN A 502 2.68 -9.89 -17.37
CA GLN A 502 2.94 -9.82 -15.93
C GLN A 502 4.15 -8.96 -15.60
N CYS A 503 4.00 -8.06 -14.62
CA CYS A 503 5.09 -7.23 -14.12
C CYS A 503 5.12 -7.17 -12.60
N SER A 504 6.32 -7.08 -12.04
CA SER A 504 6.54 -6.75 -10.64
C SER A 504 6.92 -5.29 -10.52
N ILE A 505 6.15 -4.52 -9.74
CA ILE A 505 6.35 -3.10 -9.51
C ILE A 505 6.76 -2.87 -8.06
N TRP A 506 7.80 -2.07 -7.88
CA TRP A 506 8.49 -1.85 -6.62
C TRP A 506 8.57 -0.37 -6.30
N TRP A 507 8.38 -0.02 -5.03
CA TRP A 507 8.47 1.36 -4.55
C TRP A 507 8.81 1.43 -3.07
N ILE A 508 9.23 2.62 -2.62
CA ILE A 508 9.41 2.91 -1.19
C ILE A 508 8.12 3.50 -0.63
N GLY A 509 7.58 2.90 0.43
CA GLY A 509 6.40 3.38 1.14
C GLY A 509 6.69 4.54 2.09
N GLN A 510 5.64 5.29 2.46
CA GLN A 510 5.74 6.43 3.39
C GLN A 510 6.34 6.05 4.76
N SER A 511 6.29 4.78 5.14
CA SER A 511 6.90 4.27 6.38
C SER A 511 8.35 3.86 6.19
N ASN A 512 9.00 4.29 5.11
CA ASN A 512 10.38 3.93 4.77
C ASN A 512 10.57 2.41 4.64
N ASP A 513 9.56 1.73 4.09
CA ASP A 513 9.50 0.29 3.84
C ASP A 513 9.50 0.01 2.34
N LEU A 514 10.08 -1.11 1.91
CA LEU A 514 10.05 -1.49 0.49
C LEU A 514 8.74 -2.25 0.22
N ARG A 515 8.06 -1.89 -0.87
CA ARG A 515 6.75 -2.45 -1.22
C ARG A 515 6.77 -3.00 -2.65
N ARG A 516 5.93 -4.01 -2.88
CA ARG A 516 5.80 -4.70 -4.17
C ARG A 516 4.35 -4.98 -4.53
N SER A 517 4.07 -4.97 -5.83
CA SER A 517 2.83 -5.49 -6.41
C SER A 517 3.12 -6.23 -7.71
N ASN A 518 2.48 -7.39 -7.91
CA ASN A 518 2.64 -8.20 -9.12
C ASN A 518 1.44 -8.01 -10.05
N VAL A 519 1.55 -7.12 -11.01
CA VAL A 519 0.44 -6.77 -11.91
C VAL A 519 0.27 -7.84 -13.00
N ASP A 520 -0.93 -8.36 -13.14
CA ASP A 520 -1.37 -9.24 -14.24
C ASP A 520 -2.30 -8.45 -15.17
N PHE A 521 -1.78 -8.04 -16.32
CA PHE A 521 -2.48 -7.18 -17.27
C PHE A 521 -3.61 -7.88 -18.01
N THR A 522 -3.70 -9.22 -17.95
CA THR A 522 -4.87 -9.94 -18.49
C THR A 522 -6.13 -9.70 -17.64
N LYS A 523 -5.95 -9.48 -16.33
CA LYS A 523 -7.05 -9.29 -15.37
C LYS A 523 -7.53 -7.85 -15.26
N ILE A 524 -6.67 -6.89 -15.62
CA ILE A 524 -6.99 -5.45 -15.64
C ILE A 524 -8.15 -5.12 -16.60
N VAL A 525 -8.38 -5.95 -17.63
CA VAL A 525 -9.48 -5.79 -18.58
C VAL A 525 -10.81 -6.33 -18.03
N ALA A 526 -10.77 -7.28 -17.08
CA ALA A 526 -11.94 -8.03 -16.61
C ALA A 526 -12.55 -7.53 -15.28
N THR A 527 -11.77 -6.82 -14.45
CA THR A 527 -12.23 -6.33 -13.14
C THR A 527 -11.66 -4.93 -12.85
N VAL A 528 -12.45 -4.07 -12.19
CA VAL A 528 -12.08 -2.67 -11.85
C VAL A 528 -11.09 -2.62 -10.67
N THR A 529 -10.53 -3.76 -10.28
CA THR A 529 -9.85 -3.95 -9.00
C THR A 529 -8.67 -4.89 -9.22
N PRO A 530 -7.46 -4.38 -9.52
CA PRO A 530 -6.29 -5.25 -9.58
C PRO A 530 -6.00 -5.76 -8.17
N THR A 531 -6.10 -7.05 -7.90
CA THR A 531 -5.58 -7.64 -6.63
C THR A 531 -4.18 -7.08 -6.30
N TRP A 532 -3.76 -7.07 -5.02
CA TRP A 532 -2.42 -6.74 -4.41
C TRP A 532 -2.36 -5.44 -3.59
N PRO A 533 -1.61 -5.39 -2.46
CA PRO A 533 -0.15 -5.56 -2.38
C PRO A 533 0.33 -6.85 -1.70
N VAL A 534 1.49 -7.37 -2.11
CA VAL A 534 2.31 -8.30 -1.31
C VAL A 534 3.40 -7.46 -0.65
N PHE A 535 3.39 -7.39 0.68
CA PHE A 535 4.44 -6.74 1.44
C PHE A 535 5.67 -7.66 1.50
N GLU A 536 6.78 -7.21 0.91
CA GLU A 536 8.06 -7.92 0.92
C GLU A 536 8.96 -7.45 2.07
N GLU A 537 9.94 -8.27 2.43
CA GLU A 537 10.71 -8.32 3.68
C GLU A 537 11.67 -7.12 3.93
N VAL A 538 11.17 -5.90 3.90
CA VAL A 538 11.88 -4.78 4.52
C VAL A 538 10.88 -3.95 5.29
N GLY A 539 10.80 -4.24 6.60
CA GLY A 539 9.87 -3.61 7.53
C GLY A 539 10.08 -2.10 7.64
N PRO A 540 9.25 -1.41 8.44
CA PRO A 540 9.30 0.03 8.61
C PRO A 540 10.69 0.57 8.96
N GLY A 541 11.07 1.70 8.37
CA GLY A 541 12.36 2.33 8.65
C GLY A 541 13.57 1.54 8.15
N SER A 542 13.41 0.75 7.10
CA SER A 542 14.53 0.01 6.51
C SER A 542 15.14 0.73 5.29
N CYS A 543 14.34 1.52 4.57
CA CYS A 543 14.77 2.28 3.40
C CYS A 543 15.02 3.75 3.77
N LYS A 544 15.93 4.40 3.05
CA LYS A 544 16.10 5.86 3.08
C LYS A 544 15.37 6.47 1.90
N GLN A 545 14.83 7.67 2.08
CA GLN A 545 14.32 8.47 0.98
C GLN A 545 15.46 8.79 0.00
N ALA A 546 15.42 8.17 -1.17
CA ALA A 546 16.36 8.38 -2.26
C ALA A 546 15.68 8.13 -3.60
N ARG A 547 16.14 8.83 -4.65
CA ARG A 547 15.68 8.60 -6.04
C ARG A 547 16.14 7.25 -6.62
N SER A 548 16.92 6.50 -5.83
CA SER A 548 17.59 5.26 -6.17
C SER A 548 16.79 4.03 -5.75
N LEU A 549 16.02 3.46 -6.68
CA LEU A 549 15.45 2.12 -6.59
C LEU A 549 15.59 1.44 -7.95
N ILE A 550 16.23 0.28 -7.99
CA ILE A 550 16.42 -0.49 -9.24
C ILE A 550 16.07 -1.95 -9.02
N VAL A 551 15.56 -2.58 -10.07
CA VAL A 551 15.33 -4.03 -10.13
C VAL A 551 16.13 -4.55 -11.32
N GLN A 552 17.00 -5.51 -11.07
CA GLN A 552 17.90 -6.06 -12.07
C GLN A 552 17.74 -7.58 -12.15
N THR A 553 17.46 -8.08 -13.34
CA THR A 553 17.48 -9.51 -13.65
C THR A 553 18.92 -10.00 -13.64
N VAL A 554 19.22 -11.03 -12.85
CA VAL A 554 20.53 -11.67 -12.76
C VAL A 554 20.55 -13.01 -13.49
N SER A 555 19.39 -13.68 -13.56
CA SER A 555 19.20 -14.88 -14.38
C SER A 555 17.71 -15.02 -14.72
N GLY A 556 17.34 -16.01 -15.53
CA GLY A 556 15.94 -16.25 -15.90
C GLY A 556 14.99 -16.46 -14.72
N THR A 557 15.50 -16.82 -13.53
CA THR A 557 14.71 -17.06 -12.32
C THR A 557 15.15 -16.20 -11.13
N ARG A 558 16.09 -15.27 -11.31
CA ARG A 558 16.63 -14.47 -10.20
C ARG A 558 16.62 -12.99 -10.53
N ILE A 559 16.02 -12.21 -9.65
CA ILE A 559 16.08 -10.74 -9.67
C ILE A 559 16.68 -10.23 -8.37
N ASN A 560 17.40 -9.11 -8.46
CA ASN A 560 17.87 -8.36 -7.32
C ASN A 560 17.19 -6.99 -7.31
N VAL A 561 16.65 -6.61 -6.16
CA VAL A 561 16.14 -5.26 -5.92
C VAL A 561 17.16 -4.52 -5.08
N LEU A 562 17.61 -3.35 -5.53
CA LEU A 562 18.60 -2.56 -4.81
C LEU A 562 18.04 -1.19 -4.41
N TYR A 563 18.35 -0.77 -3.20
CA TYR A 563 17.86 0.47 -2.58
C TYR A 563 18.88 0.98 -1.55
N ALA A 564 18.78 2.26 -1.19
CA ALA A 564 19.54 2.80 -0.05
C ALA A 564 18.80 2.51 1.27
N ASN A 565 19.47 1.90 2.24
CA ASN A 565 18.87 1.64 3.56
C ASN A 565 18.90 2.88 4.45
N THR A 566 18.33 2.80 5.67
CA THR A 566 18.28 3.94 6.61
C THR A 566 19.62 4.45 7.10
N LYS A 567 20.69 3.66 7.03
CA LYS A 567 22.06 4.13 7.27
C LYS A 567 22.64 4.87 6.07
N GLY A 568 21.93 4.88 4.94
CA GLY A 568 22.34 5.47 3.68
C GLY A 568 23.31 4.62 2.89
N VAL A 569 23.52 3.34 3.24
CA VAL A 569 24.34 2.43 2.45
C VAL A 569 23.47 1.62 1.49
N LEU A 570 24.10 1.10 0.44
CA LEU A 570 23.40 0.29 -0.55
C LEU A 570 22.99 -1.06 0.06
N SER A 571 21.79 -1.51 -0.23
CA SER A 571 21.23 -2.77 0.26
C SER A 571 20.38 -3.39 -0.83
N GLY A 572 20.07 -4.66 -0.70
CA GLY A 572 19.14 -5.27 -1.63
C GLY A 572 18.47 -6.53 -1.11
N LEU A 573 17.51 -6.97 -1.91
CA LEU A 573 16.80 -8.22 -1.75
C LEU A 573 17.06 -9.08 -2.98
N ALA A 574 17.47 -10.33 -2.77
CA ALA A 574 17.53 -11.34 -3.83
C ALA A 574 16.23 -12.13 -3.81
N TYR A 575 15.56 -12.17 -4.96
CA TYR A 575 14.39 -13.00 -5.19
C TYR A 575 14.72 -14.10 -6.18
N GLN A 576 14.35 -15.32 -5.83
CA GLN A 576 14.46 -16.48 -6.70
C GLN A 576 13.04 -17.02 -6.93
N SER A 577 12.58 -16.98 -8.18
CA SER A 577 11.26 -17.47 -8.61
C SER A 577 11.23 -18.99 -8.75
#